data_AF-A0A9D8MIM5-F1
#
_entry.id   AF-A0A9D8MIM5-F1
#
_cell.length_a   1.000
_cell.length_b   1.000
_cell.length_c   1.000
_cell.angle_alpha   90.00
_cell.angle_beta   90.00
_cell.angle_gamma   90.00
#
_symmetry.space_group_name_H-M   'P 1'
#
loop_
_entity.id
_entity.type
_entity.pdbx_description
1 polymer ?
#
loop_
_entity_poly.entity_id
_entity_poly.type
_entity_poly.pdbx_seq_one_letter_code
_entity_poly.pdbx_strand_id
1 'polypeptide(L)'
;WSLWDGKDYENLANNYKSATYSQEQQEKYRWIEYHKWKFKARTFTALTTANKCFVLMTRVELGILGSYNKFKKSPFETFYVGGDGMSGYSYGYAEETIGLRGYENGSISNTAAYEAGTSSYYNAYAYDRFTLELRYPFMLGNTTIYGLGFLEGGNAWADTKKFNPFELKRSAGVGVRIFLPMVGLMGIDWAYGFDKAYSNGGMKKGGSQFHFILGQEF
;
A
#
# COMPACT_ATOMS: atom_id res chain seq x y z
N TRP A 1 -3.72 18.20 -24.15
CA TRP A 1 -2.81 17.89 -25.28
C TRP A 1 -1.79 16.79 -24.92
N SER A 2 -1.74 15.66 -25.64
CA SER A 2 -0.60 14.72 -25.57
C SER A 2 0.39 15.02 -26.70
N LEU A 3 1.70 15.00 -26.40
CA LEU A 3 2.78 15.29 -27.36
C LEU A 3 3.02 14.17 -28.39
N TRP A 4 2.52 12.96 -28.15
CA TRP A 4 2.78 11.80 -29.01
C TRP A 4 1.68 11.54 -30.04
N ASP A 5 0.41 11.77 -29.66
CA ASP A 5 -0.76 11.47 -30.50
C ASP A 5 -1.51 12.73 -30.98
N GLY A 6 -1.09 13.93 -30.56
CA GLY A 6 -1.70 15.21 -31.00
C GLY A 6 -3.18 15.37 -30.64
N LYS A 7 -3.67 14.65 -29.62
CA LYS A 7 -5.08 14.65 -29.19
C LYS A 7 -5.31 15.51 -27.95
N ASP A 8 -6.43 16.23 -27.95
CA ASP A 8 -6.90 16.99 -26.80
C ASP A 8 -7.82 16.15 -25.89
N TYR A 9 -7.21 15.57 -24.85
CA TYR A 9 -7.92 14.78 -23.84
C TYR A 9 -8.68 15.62 -22.81
N GLU A 10 -8.59 16.95 -22.85
CA GLU A 10 -9.30 17.84 -21.93
C GLU A 10 -10.82 17.79 -22.13
N ASN A 11 -11.30 17.46 -23.34
CA ASN A 11 -12.72 17.45 -23.70
C ASN A 11 -13.31 16.04 -23.92
N LEU A 12 -12.53 14.97 -23.74
CA LEU A 12 -12.95 13.59 -23.98
C LEU A 12 -13.48 12.92 -22.70
N ALA A 13 -14.68 12.33 -22.77
CA ALA A 13 -15.34 11.57 -21.71
C ALA A 13 -15.54 12.36 -20.39
N ASN A 14 -15.95 13.63 -20.49
CA ASN A 14 -16.27 14.46 -19.32
C ASN A 14 -17.75 14.36 -18.89
N ASN A 15 -18.64 13.90 -19.78
CA ASN A 15 -20.06 13.81 -19.50
C ASN A 15 -20.53 12.35 -19.47
N TYR A 16 -20.66 11.80 -18.26
CA TYR A 16 -21.15 10.45 -17.99
C TYR A 16 -22.58 10.17 -18.51
N LYS A 17 -23.34 11.22 -18.88
CA LYS A 17 -24.69 11.11 -19.47
C LYS A 17 -24.69 11.18 -21.00
N SER A 18 -23.55 11.37 -21.66
CA SER A 18 -23.48 11.42 -23.13
C SER A 18 -23.59 10.03 -23.73
N ALA A 19 -24.35 9.88 -24.82
CA ALA A 19 -24.43 8.64 -25.59
C ALA A 19 -23.06 8.22 -26.18
N THR A 20 -22.15 9.19 -26.40
CA THR A 20 -20.78 8.96 -26.89
C THR A 20 -19.79 8.64 -25.78
N TYR A 21 -20.18 8.71 -24.50
CA TYR A 21 -19.29 8.58 -23.35
C TYR A 21 -18.47 7.28 -23.37
N SER A 22 -19.09 6.14 -23.69
CA SER A 22 -18.36 4.86 -23.76
C SER A 22 -17.34 4.80 -24.89
N GLN A 23 -17.64 5.42 -26.05
CA GLN A 23 -16.73 5.48 -27.19
C GLN A 23 -15.59 6.48 -26.91
N GLU A 24 -15.90 7.64 -26.36
CA GLU A 24 -14.91 8.63 -25.92
C GLU A 24 -14.00 8.08 -24.82
N GLN A 25 -14.52 7.25 -23.92
CA GLN A 25 -13.74 6.61 -22.87
C GLN A 25 -12.81 5.52 -23.45
N GLN A 26 -13.28 4.74 -24.44
CA GLN A 26 -12.45 3.80 -25.17
C GLN A 26 -11.33 4.52 -25.95
N GLU A 27 -11.64 5.63 -26.61
CA GLU A 27 -10.63 6.45 -27.30
C GLU A 27 -9.65 7.11 -26.32
N LYS A 28 -10.14 7.56 -25.17
CA LYS A 28 -9.32 8.16 -24.12
C LYS A 28 -8.32 7.15 -23.57
N TYR A 29 -8.71 5.90 -23.32
CA TYR A 29 -7.83 4.87 -22.75
C TYR A 29 -7.17 3.93 -23.77
N ARG A 30 -7.32 4.17 -25.08
CA ARG A 30 -6.71 3.34 -26.14
C ARG A 30 -5.19 3.22 -26.04
N TRP A 31 -4.51 4.30 -25.62
CA TRP A 31 -3.06 4.34 -25.38
C TRP A 31 -2.78 4.98 -24.03
N ILE A 32 -2.57 4.22 -22.96
CA ILE A 32 -2.37 4.78 -21.62
C ILE A 32 -0.89 5.11 -21.42
N GLU A 33 -0.59 6.38 -21.18
CA GLU A 33 0.75 6.89 -20.98
C GLU A 33 0.94 7.21 -19.50
N TYR A 34 1.70 6.39 -18.79
CA TYR A 34 2.03 6.61 -17.38
C TYR A 34 3.48 6.22 -17.08
N HIS A 35 3.99 6.70 -15.95
CA HIS A 35 5.27 6.27 -15.40
C HIS A 35 5.08 5.88 -13.94
N LYS A 36 5.63 4.73 -13.55
CA LYS A 36 5.57 4.21 -12.18
C LYS A 36 6.97 4.18 -11.61
N TRP A 37 7.20 4.94 -10.55
CA TRP A 37 8.44 4.94 -9.80
C TRP A 37 8.21 4.25 -8.47
N LYS A 38 9.09 3.30 -8.15
CA LYS A 38 9.04 2.56 -6.89
C LYS A 38 10.42 2.51 -6.30
N PHE A 39 10.51 2.90 -5.05
CA PHE A 39 11.73 2.81 -4.26
C PHE A 39 11.44 1.90 -3.08
N LYS A 40 12.24 0.84 -2.93
CA LYS A 40 12.17 -0.09 -1.79
C LYS A 40 13.56 -0.22 -1.21
N ALA A 41 13.71 0.12 0.06
CA ALA A 41 14.94 -0.07 0.82
C ALA A 41 14.61 -0.91 2.06
N ARG A 42 15.39 -1.96 2.29
CA ARG A 42 15.29 -2.83 3.45
C ARG A 42 16.68 -3.02 4.03
N THR A 43 16.86 -2.62 5.29
CA THR A 43 18.13 -2.69 6.00
C THR A 43 17.95 -3.51 7.27
N PHE A 44 18.89 -4.41 7.53
CA PHE A 44 18.91 -5.24 8.72
C PHE A 44 20.17 -4.91 9.53
N THR A 45 19.98 -4.35 10.71
CA THR A 45 21.05 -3.96 11.63
C THR A 45 20.99 -4.85 12.86
N ALA A 46 22.05 -5.63 13.07
CA ALA A 46 22.25 -6.36 14.31
C ALA A 46 22.63 -5.37 15.43
N LEU A 47 21.83 -5.30 16.50
CA LEU A 47 22.08 -4.40 17.62
C LEU A 47 23.06 -4.97 18.64
N THR A 48 23.29 -6.28 18.63
CA THR A 48 24.25 -6.95 19.52
C THR A 48 25.13 -7.96 18.78
N THR A 49 26.32 -8.22 19.30
CA THR A 49 27.28 -9.18 18.70
C THR A 49 27.11 -10.61 19.26
N ALA A 50 26.05 -10.87 20.02
CA ALA A 50 25.81 -12.16 20.66
C ALA A 50 25.12 -13.17 19.72
N ASN A 51 25.27 -14.48 19.99
CA ASN A 51 24.63 -15.57 19.23
C ASN A 51 23.10 -15.46 19.16
N LYS A 52 22.46 -14.79 20.14
CA LYS A 52 21.06 -14.35 20.07
C LYS A 52 21.04 -12.83 20.07
N CYS A 53 20.84 -12.26 18.89
CA CYS A 53 20.91 -10.83 18.68
C CYS A 53 19.54 -10.23 18.38
N PHE A 54 19.30 -9.02 18.89
CA PHE A 54 18.20 -8.19 18.43
C PHE A 54 18.52 -7.64 17.05
N VAL A 55 17.70 -7.99 16.06
CA VAL A 55 17.84 -7.49 14.70
C VAL A 55 16.81 -6.40 14.48
N LEU A 56 17.29 -5.17 14.28
CA LEU A 56 16.46 -4.06 13.84
C LEU A 56 16.34 -4.11 12.32
N MET A 57 15.13 -4.27 11.82
CA MET A 57 14.80 -4.16 10.41
C MET A 57 14.15 -2.80 10.17
N THR A 58 14.74 -2.03 9.26
CA THR A 58 14.17 -0.79 8.75
C THR A 58 13.76 -1.01 7.30
N ARG A 59 12.49 -0.75 7.00
CA ARG A 59 11.91 -0.85 5.65
C ARG A 59 11.32 0.50 5.27
N VAL A 60 11.70 0.97 4.10
CA VAL A 60 11.20 2.20 3.48
C VAL A 60 10.69 1.84 2.10
N GLU A 61 9.43 2.13 1.82
CA GLU A 61 8.82 1.92 0.52
C GLU A 61 8.11 3.20 0.10
N LEU A 62 8.42 3.67 -1.10
CA LEU A 62 7.81 4.84 -1.71
C LEU A 62 7.35 4.45 -3.11
N GLY A 63 6.16 4.87 -3.49
CA GLY A 63 5.65 4.66 -4.83
C GLY A 63 4.92 5.87 -5.35
N ILE A 64 5.23 6.22 -6.59
CA ILE A 64 4.60 7.32 -7.29
C ILE A 64 4.19 6.83 -8.68
N LEU A 65 2.90 6.98 -8.98
CA LEU A 65 2.31 6.76 -10.29
C LEU A 65 1.99 8.12 -10.89
N GLY A 66 2.84 8.55 -11.83
CA GLY A 66 2.63 9.79 -12.56
C GLY A 66 1.97 9.54 -13.91
N SER A 67 1.19 10.51 -14.36
CA SER A 67 0.60 10.55 -15.69
C SER A 67 1.32 11.62 -16.52
N TYR A 68 1.59 11.32 -17.79
CA TYR A 68 2.17 12.31 -18.71
C TYR A 68 1.18 13.43 -19.04
N ASN A 69 -0.13 13.14 -19.00
CA ASN A 69 -1.19 14.10 -19.21
C ASN A 69 -2.12 14.20 -17.98
N LYS A 70 -2.25 15.41 -17.43
CA LYS A 70 -3.06 15.71 -16.23
C LYS A 70 -4.54 15.28 -16.35
N PHE A 71 -5.07 15.22 -17.58
CA PHE A 71 -6.47 14.87 -17.86
C PHE A 71 -6.69 13.37 -18.17
N LYS A 72 -5.61 12.57 -18.15
CA LYS A 72 -5.61 11.14 -18.44
C LYS A 72 -4.75 10.41 -17.42
N LYS A 73 -5.25 10.35 -16.18
CA LYS A 73 -4.66 9.50 -15.14
C LYS A 73 -4.87 8.03 -15.51
N SER A 74 -3.88 7.18 -15.21
CA SER A 74 -4.00 5.74 -15.42
C SER A 74 -5.12 5.18 -14.52
N PRO A 75 -6.09 4.42 -15.07
CA PRO A 75 -7.04 3.64 -14.28
C PRO A 75 -6.45 2.30 -13.80
N PHE A 76 -5.20 2.00 -14.16
CA PHE A 76 -4.47 0.78 -13.83
C PHE A 76 -3.23 1.10 -12.99
N GLU A 77 -2.70 0.09 -12.27
CA GLU A 77 -1.45 0.18 -11.50
C GLU A 77 -1.50 1.11 -10.28
N THR A 78 -2.69 1.51 -9.85
CA THR A 78 -2.92 2.28 -8.61
C THR A 78 -2.50 1.47 -7.39
N PHE A 79 -2.29 2.17 -6.28
CA PHE A 79 -1.85 1.56 -5.04
C PHE A 79 -3.04 1.28 -4.12
N TYR A 80 -3.19 0.03 -3.73
CA TYR A 80 -4.17 -0.40 -2.75
C TYR A 80 -3.48 -0.54 -1.39
N VAL A 81 -3.74 0.39 -0.47
CA VAL A 81 -2.95 0.48 0.78
C VAL A 81 -3.83 0.19 1.99
N GLY A 82 -3.42 -0.78 2.80
CA GLY A 82 -4.07 -1.14 4.06
C GLY A 82 -4.02 -2.63 4.37
N GLY A 83 -4.02 -2.95 5.68
CA GLY A 83 -4.12 -4.30 6.24
C GLY A 83 -2.95 -5.23 5.98
N ASP A 84 -3.21 -6.51 5.77
CA ASP A 84 -2.16 -7.55 5.80
C ASP A 84 -1.28 -7.59 4.53
N GLY A 85 -1.72 -6.94 3.45
CA GLY A 85 -1.03 -6.97 2.14
C GLY A 85 -1.16 -8.30 1.38
N MET A 86 -1.92 -9.26 1.91
CA MET A 86 -2.18 -10.58 1.32
C MET A 86 -3.65 -10.75 0.92
N SER A 87 -4.58 -10.23 1.73
CA SER A 87 -6.02 -10.26 1.47
C SER A 87 -6.44 -9.05 0.61
N GLY A 88 -5.80 -8.93 -0.55
CA GLY A 88 -6.21 -8.06 -1.64
C GLY A 88 -6.37 -8.91 -2.89
N TYR A 89 -7.45 -9.69 -2.97
CA TYR A 89 -7.90 -10.17 -4.27
C TYR A 89 -8.02 -8.94 -5.16
N SER A 90 -7.23 -8.89 -6.23
CA SER A 90 -7.26 -7.85 -7.25
C SER A 90 -8.64 -7.94 -7.94
N TYR A 91 -9.68 -7.41 -7.28
CA TYR A 91 -11.06 -7.45 -7.76
C TYR A 91 -11.28 -6.48 -8.93
N GLY A 92 -10.26 -5.67 -9.27
CA GLY A 92 -10.19 -4.85 -10.46
C GLY A 92 -8.76 -4.66 -10.94
N TYR A 93 -8.61 -4.63 -12.26
CA TYR A 93 -7.69 -3.76 -13.00
C TYR A 93 -6.32 -3.46 -12.35
N ALA A 94 -5.48 -4.49 -12.20
CA ALA A 94 -4.02 -4.40 -12.00
C ALA A 94 -3.57 -3.42 -10.88
N GLU A 95 -4.21 -3.45 -9.72
CA GLU A 95 -3.80 -2.66 -8.56
C GLU A 95 -2.65 -3.33 -7.79
N GLU A 96 -1.74 -2.54 -7.22
CA GLU A 96 -0.67 -3.05 -6.36
C GLU A 96 -1.05 -2.94 -4.88
N THR A 97 -1.23 -4.09 -4.24
CA THR A 97 -1.55 -4.21 -2.80
C THR A 97 -0.30 -3.96 -1.95
N ILE A 98 -0.38 -2.95 -1.08
CA ILE A 98 0.61 -2.62 -0.07
C ILE A 98 -0.03 -2.80 1.31
N GLY A 99 0.47 -3.76 2.07
CA GLY A 99 0.02 -3.97 3.44
C GLY A 99 0.42 -2.80 4.37
N LEU A 100 -0.49 -2.42 5.26
CA LEU A 100 -0.21 -1.55 6.40
C LEU A 100 -0.94 -2.13 7.62
N ARG A 101 -0.19 -2.83 8.48
CA ARG A 101 -0.78 -3.56 9.60
C ARG A 101 -1.40 -2.59 10.59
N GLY A 102 -2.49 -2.98 11.23
CA GLY A 102 -3.24 -2.15 12.19
C GLY A 102 -4.35 -1.32 11.56
N TYR A 103 -4.50 -1.39 10.23
CA TYR A 103 -5.59 -0.82 9.47
C TYR A 103 -6.31 -1.91 8.68
N GLU A 104 -7.55 -1.68 8.27
CA GLU A 104 -8.28 -2.61 7.39
C GLU A 104 -7.75 -2.50 5.95
N ASN A 105 -7.95 -3.55 5.16
CA ASN A 105 -7.52 -3.59 3.76
C ASN A 105 -8.13 -2.42 2.97
N GLY A 106 -7.27 -1.71 2.24
CA GLY A 106 -7.68 -0.59 1.38
C GLY A 106 -8.17 0.66 2.12
N SER A 107 -8.22 0.65 3.45
CA SER A 107 -8.73 1.79 4.24
C SER A 107 -7.90 3.05 4.05
N ILE A 108 -6.59 2.93 3.85
CA ILE A 108 -5.69 4.07 3.64
C ILE A 108 -5.91 4.67 2.26
N SER A 109 -5.97 3.84 1.21
CA SER A 109 -6.31 4.28 -0.16
C SER A 109 -7.74 4.84 -0.25
N ASN A 110 -8.70 4.30 0.50
CA ASN A 110 -10.07 4.83 0.55
C ASN A 110 -10.12 6.18 1.27
N THR A 111 -9.31 6.35 2.33
CA THR A 111 -9.16 7.66 2.99
C THR A 111 -8.70 8.71 2.00
N ALA A 112 -7.70 8.38 1.17
CA ALA A 112 -7.17 9.28 0.15
C ALA A 112 -8.22 9.68 -0.90
N ALA A 113 -9.04 8.71 -1.34
CA ALA A 113 -10.12 8.95 -2.29
C ALA A 113 -11.23 9.82 -1.70
N TYR A 114 -11.60 9.57 -0.44
CA TYR A 114 -12.59 10.35 0.30
C TYR A 114 -12.14 11.81 0.50
N GLU A 115 -10.90 12.03 0.93
CA GLU A 115 -10.32 13.37 1.13
C GLU A 115 -10.16 14.14 -0.19
N ALA A 116 -9.96 13.44 -1.31
CA ALA A 116 -9.93 14.03 -2.64
C ALA A 116 -11.33 14.30 -3.23
N GLY A 117 -12.41 13.89 -2.56
CA GLY A 117 -13.78 14.03 -3.06
C GLY A 117 -14.08 13.15 -4.28
N THR A 118 -13.28 12.11 -4.51
CA THR A 118 -13.43 11.20 -5.66
C THR A 118 -14.22 9.97 -5.27
N SER A 119 -15.30 9.65 -6.00
CA SER A 119 -16.13 8.45 -5.77
C SER A 119 -15.49 7.13 -6.23
N SER A 120 -14.29 7.16 -6.82
CA SER A 120 -13.57 5.94 -7.16
C SER A 120 -12.94 5.36 -5.91
N TYR A 121 -13.60 4.34 -5.37
CA TYR A 121 -12.99 3.34 -4.51
C TYR A 121 -11.66 2.91 -5.19
N TYR A 122 -10.52 3.14 -4.52
CA TYR A 122 -9.18 2.57 -4.82
C TYR A 122 -8.25 3.26 -5.83
N ASN A 123 -8.22 4.60 -5.91
CA ASN A 123 -7.29 5.31 -6.80
C ASN A 123 -6.17 6.07 -6.07
N ALA A 124 -5.34 5.40 -5.26
CA ALA A 124 -4.13 6.07 -4.78
C ALA A 124 -3.03 6.06 -5.85
N TYR A 125 -2.53 7.26 -6.18
CA TYR A 125 -1.47 7.46 -7.18
C TYR A 125 -0.11 7.69 -6.55
N ALA A 126 -0.05 7.92 -5.24
CA ALA A 126 1.20 7.91 -4.50
C ALA A 126 1.01 7.23 -3.16
N TYR A 127 2.03 6.55 -2.67
CA TYR A 127 2.06 5.96 -1.34
C TYR A 127 3.44 6.07 -0.73
N ASP A 128 3.46 6.05 0.59
CA ASP A 128 4.65 5.83 1.37
C ASP A 128 4.39 4.84 2.49
N ARG A 129 5.44 4.14 2.87
CA ARG A 129 5.42 3.20 3.96
C ARG A 129 6.80 3.14 4.60
N PHE A 130 6.79 3.31 5.90
CA PHE A 130 7.93 3.21 6.77
C PHE A 130 7.61 2.15 7.81
N THR A 131 8.48 1.17 7.94
CA THR A 131 8.31 0.07 8.88
C THR A 131 9.62 -0.09 9.65
N LEU A 132 9.51 -0.14 10.97
CA LEU A 132 10.57 -0.50 11.89
C LEU A 132 10.15 -1.77 12.61
N GLU A 133 10.87 -2.88 12.42
CA GLU A 133 10.65 -4.12 13.16
C GLU A 133 11.87 -4.44 14.01
N LEU A 134 11.67 -4.65 15.29
CA LEU A 134 12.67 -5.22 16.19
C LEU A 134 12.39 -6.71 16.32
N ARG A 135 13.30 -7.56 15.84
CA ARG A 135 13.17 -9.02 15.83
C ARG A 135 14.08 -9.64 16.87
N TYR A 136 13.57 -10.63 17.59
CA TYR A 136 14.31 -11.42 18.56
C TYR A 136 14.12 -12.93 18.30
N PRO A 137 15.18 -13.67 17.94
CA PRO A 137 15.09 -15.10 17.73
C PRO A 137 15.06 -15.86 19.07
N PHE A 138 13.96 -16.56 19.35
CA PHE A 138 13.85 -17.42 20.52
C PHE A 138 14.61 -18.73 20.32
N MET A 139 14.44 -19.31 19.13
CA MET A 139 15.07 -20.55 18.70
C MET A 139 15.70 -20.37 17.31
N LEU A 140 16.95 -20.80 17.20
CA LEU A 140 17.73 -20.88 15.97
C LEU A 140 18.08 -22.37 15.78
N GLY A 141 17.55 -23.00 14.73
CA GLY A 141 17.69 -24.43 14.46
C GLY A 141 16.95 -24.80 13.16
N ASN A 142 16.48 -26.04 13.04
CA ASN A 142 15.66 -26.45 11.87
C ASN A 142 14.34 -25.68 11.77
N THR A 143 13.75 -25.31 12.91
CA THR A 143 12.62 -24.38 12.98
C THR A 143 13.12 -23.10 13.60
N THR A 144 13.01 -21.98 12.88
CA THR A 144 13.37 -20.67 13.43
C THR A 144 12.12 -20.00 13.93
N ILE A 145 12.06 -19.72 15.24
CA ILE A 145 10.96 -18.99 15.87
C ILE A 145 11.51 -17.67 16.36
N TYR A 146 10.91 -16.57 15.90
CA TYR A 146 11.26 -15.24 16.34
C TYR A 146 10.02 -14.43 16.68
N GLY A 147 10.13 -13.70 17.79
CA GLY A 147 9.20 -12.64 18.12
C GLY A 147 9.63 -11.37 17.44
N LEU A 148 8.67 -10.51 17.11
CA LEU A 148 8.95 -9.19 16.58
C LEU A 148 8.01 -8.15 17.18
N GLY A 149 8.55 -7.01 17.55
CA GLY A 149 7.78 -5.79 17.79
C GLY A 149 7.93 -4.89 16.59
N PHE A 150 6.87 -4.23 16.15
CA PHE A 150 6.92 -3.38 14.97
C PHE A 150 6.18 -2.08 15.13
N LEU A 151 6.69 -1.06 14.46
CA LEU A 151 6.08 0.24 14.27
C LEU A 151 5.96 0.45 12.76
N GLU A 152 4.77 0.78 12.28
CA GLU A 152 4.55 1.15 10.88
C GLU A 152 3.95 2.54 10.81
N GLY A 153 4.30 3.25 9.75
CA GLY A 153 3.71 4.51 9.37
C GLY A 153 3.58 4.52 7.86
N GLY A 154 2.40 4.80 7.35
CA GLY A 154 2.21 4.88 5.91
C GLY A 154 0.98 5.67 5.57
N ASN A 155 0.95 6.21 4.36
CA ASN A 155 -0.19 6.89 3.83
C ASN A 155 -0.26 6.73 2.31
N ALA A 156 -1.40 7.15 1.76
CA ALA A 156 -1.69 7.09 0.35
C ALA A 156 -2.37 8.38 -0.08
N TRP A 157 -2.14 8.79 -1.33
CA TRP A 157 -2.68 10.03 -1.88
C TRP A 157 -3.28 9.78 -3.27
N ALA A 158 -4.46 10.36 -3.52
CA ALA A 158 -5.12 10.34 -4.83
C ALA A 158 -4.50 11.33 -5.85
N ASP A 159 -3.69 12.27 -5.37
CA ASP A 159 -2.96 13.22 -6.20
C ASP A 159 -1.48 13.19 -5.87
N THR A 160 -0.63 12.91 -6.86
CA THR A 160 0.84 12.96 -6.71
C THR A 160 1.34 14.32 -6.24
N LYS A 161 0.62 15.41 -6.54
CA LYS A 161 0.99 16.78 -6.13
C LYS A 161 0.76 17.06 -4.64
N LYS A 162 -0.12 16.31 -4.00
CA LYS A 162 -0.43 16.43 -2.56
C LYS A 162 0.36 15.43 -1.73
N PHE A 163 1.30 14.72 -2.34
CA PHE A 163 2.16 13.76 -1.68
C PHE A 163 2.98 14.47 -0.59
N ASN A 164 2.75 14.08 0.67
CA ASN A 164 3.47 14.60 1.82
C ASN A 164 3.99 13.45 2.67
N PRO A 165 5.30 13.11 2.58
CA PRO A 165 5.82 11.92 3.24
C PRO A 165 5.88 12.00 4.78
N PHE A 166 5.51 13.15 5.37
CA PHE A 166 5.46 13.35 6.81
C PHE A 166 4.06 13.11 7.40
N GLU A 167 3.01 13.08 6.57
CA GLU A 167 1.64 12.82 7.00
C GLU A 167 1.37 11.32 6.99
N LEU A 168 1.79 10.65 8.06
CA LEU A 168 1.75 9.20 8.17
C LEU A 168 0.65 8.75 9.13
N LYS A 169 -0.13 7.74 8.72
CA LYS A 169 -1.00 7.00 9.62
C LYS A 169 -0.17 5.91 10.29
N ARG A 170 -0.06 5.98 11.61
CA ARG A 170 0.85 5.16 12.42
C ARG A 170 0.12 3.98 13.01
N SER A 171 0.83 2.87 13.13
CA SER A 171 0.42 1.69 13.84
C SER A 171 1.60 1.06 14.58
N ALA A 172 1.31 0.34 15.64
CA ALA A 172 2.29 -0.44 16.38
C ALA A 172 1.73 -1.83 16.62
N GLY A 173 2.60 -2.82 16.70
CA GLY A 173 2.16 -4.18 16.91
C GLY A 173 3.25 -5.08 17.44
N VAL A 174 2.83 -6.28 17.79
CA VAL A 174 3.71 -7.39 18.13
C VAL A 174 3.29 -8.60 17.33
N GLY A 175 4.26 -9.40 16.93
CA GLY A 175 4.05 -10.57 16.12
C GLY A 175 4.99 -11.69 16.49
N VAL A 176 4.60 -12.89 16.10
CA VAL A 176 5.43 -14.09 16.20
C VAL A 176 5.48 -14.71 14.82
N ARG A 177 6.69 -14.97 14.35
CA ARG A 177 6.93 -15.65 13.08
C ARG A 177 7.67 -16.96 13.30
N ILE A 178 7.17 -17.98 12.63
CA ILE A 178 7.66 -19.35 12.67
C ILE A 178 8.06 -19.70 11.23
N PHE A 179 9.32 -20.02 11.03
CA PHE A 179 9.82 -20.51 9.76
C PHE A 179 10.00 -22.03 9.83
N LEU A 180 9.19 -22.74 9.03
CA LEU A 180 9.21 -24.19 8.91
C LEU A 180 9.78 -24.59 7.55
N PRO A 181 10.84 -25.43 7.48
CA PRO A 181 11.52 -25.78 6.23
C PRO A 181 10.62 -26.37 5.13
N MET A 182 9.51 -27.02 5.50
CA MET A 182 8.60 -27.66 4.53
C MET A 182 7.30 -26.89 4.29
N VAL A 183 6.91 -25.98 5.19
CA VAL A 183 5.59 -25.30 5.14
C VAL A 183 5.73 -23.83 4.75
N GLY A 184 6.91 -23.23 4.94
CA GLY A 184 7.17 -21.82 4.69
C GLY A 184 7.06 -20.95 5.94
N LEU A 185 6.93 -19.65 5.74
CA LEU A 185 6.79 -18.69 6.84
C LEU A 185 5.32 -18.62 7.27
N MET A 186 5.10 -18.82 8.56
CA MET A 186 3.83 -18.55 9.22
C MET A 186 4.03 -17.44 10.23
N GLY A 187 3.12 -16.48 10.26
CA GLY A 187 3.17 -15.34 11.16
C GLY A 187 1.79 -14.99 11.69
N ILE A 188 1.76 -14.59 12.96
CA ILE A 188 0.60 -13.93 13.56
C ILE A 188 1.08 -12.58 14.05
N ASP A 189 0.48 -11.52 13.52
CA ASP A 189 0.79 -10.15 13.89
C ASP A 189 -0.47 -9.51 14.49
N TRP A 190 -0.37 -9.05 15.73
CA TRP A 190 -1.36 -8.17 16.32
C TRP A 190 -0.88 -6.73 16.17
N ALA A 191 -1.71 -5.88 15.56
CA ALA A 191 -1.40 -4.50 15.28
C ALA A 191 -2.51 -3.58 15.78
N TYR A 192 -2.13 -2.41 16.25
CA TYR A 192 -3.02 -1.35 16.66
C TYR A 192 -2.79 -0.09 15.82
N GLY A 193 -3.79 0.33 15.05
CA GLY A 193 -3.78 1.60 14.30
C GLY A 193 -4.23 2.77 15.18
N PHE A 194 -3.37 3.75 15.37
CA PHE A 194 -3.63 4.90 16.26
C PHE A 194 -4.44 6.00 15.57
N ASP A 195 -4.16 6.23 14.29
CA ASP A 195 -4.75 7.32 13.52
C ASP A 195 -6.08 6.87 12.87
N LYS A 196 -6.88 7.85 12.45
CA LYS A 196 -8.16 7.58 11.79
C LYS A 196 -7.94 7.26 10.32
N ALA A 197 -8.58 6.21 9.85
CA ALA A 197 -8.69 5.85 8.44
C ALA A 197 -10.16 5.66 8.08
N TYR A 198 -10.48 5.81 6.81
CA TYR A 198 -11.80 5.57 6.29
C TYR A 198 -12.09 4.07 6.28
N SER A 199 -13.03 3.65 7.12
CA SER A 199 -13.48 2.26 7.27
C SER A 199 -15.00 2.25 7.48
N ASN A 200 -15.69 1.34 6.80
CA ASN A 200 -17.13 1.09 6.99
C ASN A 200 -17.98 2.38 6.94
N GLY A 201 -17.77 3.21 5.90
CA GLY A 201 -18.57 4.41 5.64
C GLY A 201 -18.22 5.66 6.47
N GLY A 202 -17.13 5.65 7.25
CA GLY A 202 -16.69 6.82 7.99
C GLY A 202 -15.25 6.77 8.49
N MET A 203 -14.76 7.90 9.03
CA MET A 203 -13.42 7.99 9.61
C MET A 203 -13.39 7.34 11.00
N LYS A 204 -12.77 6.17 11.11
CA LYS A 204 -12.64 5.42 12.36
C LYS A 204 -11.16 5.18 12.67
N LYS A 205 -10.80 5.07 13.95
CA LYS A 205 -9.44 4.66 14.31
C LYS A 205 -9.22 3.23 13.81
N GLY A 206 -8.02 2.92 13.31
CA GLY A 206 -7.68 1.58 12.81
C GLY A 206 -7.94 0.48 13.84
N GLY A 207 -7.72 0.79 15.12
CA GLY A 207 -8.06 -0.10 16.24
C GLY A 207 -7.18 -1.35 16.28
N SER A 208 -7.58 -2.36 17.05
CA SER A 208 -6.86 -3.63 17.10
C SER A 208 -7.23 -4.52 15.92
N GLN A 209 -6.22 -4.96 15.17
CA GLN A 209 -6.36 -5.82 14.01
C GLN A 209 -5.41 -7.01 14.16
N PHE A 210 -5.91 -8.21 13.91
CA PHE A 210 -5.13 -9.43 13.86
C PHE A 210 -4.87 -9.80 12.41
N HIS A 211 -3.61 -9.96 12.06
CA HIS A 211 -3.16 -10.30 10.72
C HIS A 211 -2.49 -11.67 10.75
N PHE A 212 -2.89 -12.53 9.81
CA PHE A 212 -2.32 -13.86 9.65
C PHE A 212 -1.52 -13.88 8.36
N ILE A 213 -0.24 -14.17 8.46
CA ILE A 213 0.68 -14.26 7.33
C ILE A 213 0.97 -15.74 7.11
N LEU A 214 0.70 -16.22 5.90
CA LEU A 214 0.91 -17.60 5.49
C LEU A 214 1.60 -17.59 4.14
N GLY A 215 2.78 -18.22 4.04
CA GLY A 215 3.48 -18.42 2.79
C GLY A 215 4.74 -17.55 2.63
N GLN A 216 5.18 -17.38 1.39
CA GLN A 216 6.42 -16.66 1.06
C GLN A 216 6.16 -15.15 0.99
N GLU A 217 6.92 -14.36 1.77
CA GLU A 217 6.93 -12.89 1.64
C GLU A 217 7.60 -12.55 0.28
N PHE A 218 6.85 -11.98 -0.68
CA PHE A 218 7.36 -11.50 -1.98
C PHE A 218 7.83 -10.04 -1.91
#